data_AF-A0A524MZJ4-F1
#
_entry.id   AF-A0A524MZJ4-F1
#
_cell.length_a   1.000
_cell.length_b   1.000
_cell.length_c   1.000
_cell.angle_alpha   90.00
_cell.angle_beta   90.00
_cell.angle_gamma   90.00
#
_symmetry.space_group_name_H-M   'P 1'
#
loop_
_entity.id
_entity.type
_entity.pdbx_description
1 polymer ?
#
loop_
_entity_poly.entity_id
_entity_poly.type
_entity_poly.pdbx_seq_one_letter_code
_entity_poly.pdbx_strand_id
1 'polypeptide(L)'
;MQTDPATPPGTEPRRPRLVIAHHPSLDLLDDDARARINDVAEILDPEPIGSWTDPRADRLLAEAEVILGHWGCPRLDASVVARAADPGLFAYAAGTVKATVDPDVFDCDIRITSG
;
A
#
# COMPACT_ATOMS: atom_id res chain seq x y z
N MET A 1 -11.92 -22.87 20.61
CA MET A 1 -10.98 -23.47 19.64
C MET A 1 -11.51 -23.15 18.26
N GLN A 2 -11.00 -22.10 17.64
CA GLN A 2 -11.44 -21.66 16.32
C GLN A 2 -10.47 -22.25 15.30
N THR A 3 -10.98 -23.14 14.45
CA THR A 3 -10.23 -23.76 13.36
C THR A 3 -10.10 -22.77 12.22
N ASP A 4 -8.87 -22.39 11.87
CA ASP A 4 -8.57 -21.67 10.63
C ASP A 4 -9.00 -22.51 9.41
N PRO A 5 -9.66 -21.92 8.40
CA PRO A 5 -9.95 -22.61 7.16
C PRO A 5 -8.64 -22.86 6.39
N ALA A 6 -8.48 -24.11 5.95
CA ALA A 6 -7.30 -24.60 5.25
C ALA A 6 -6.99 -23.77 3.98
N THR A 7 -5.74 -23.27 3.90
CA THR A 7 -5.15 -22.67 2.71
C THR A 7 -5.21 -23.66 1.53
N PRO A 8 -5.73 -23.26 0.36
CA PRO A 8 -5.72 -24.13 -0.82
C PRO A 8 -4.27 -24.41 -1.27
N PRO A 9 -3.93 -25.66 -1.64
CA PRO A 9 -2.60 -26.00 -2.14
C PRO A 9 -2.41 -25.46 -3.57
N GLY A 10 -1.52 -24.50 -3.77
CA GLY A 10 -1.15 -24.05 -5.11
C GLY A 10 -0.43 -22.71 -5.26
N THR A 11 -0.41 -21.84 -4.24
CA THR A 11 0.27 -20.53 -4.35
C THR A 11 1.49 -20.55 -3.43
N GLU A 12 2.69 -20.71 -3.97
CA GLU A 12 3.89 -20.30 -3.23
C GLU A 12 3.65 -18.85 -2.78
N PRO A 13 3.95 -18.48 -1.52
CA PRO A 13 3.73 -17.13 -1.04
C PRO A 13 4.59 -16.18 -1.88
N ARG A 14 4.00 -15.60 -2.92
CA ARG A 14 4.64 -14.61 -3.75
C ARG A 14 4.64 -13.31 -2.97
N ARG A 15 5.79 -12.64 -2.91
CA ARG A 15 5.90 -11.31 -2.30
C ARG A 15 5.00 -10.36 -3.10
N PRO A 16 3.98 -9.74 -2.47
CA PRO A 16 3.13 -8.76 -3.15
C PRO A 16 3.96 -7.53 -3.50
N ARG A 17 3.60 -6.88 -4.60
CA ARG A 17 4.25 -5.67 -5.08
C ARG A 17 3.71 -4.46 -4.34
N LEU A 18 4.61 -3.69 -3.76
CA LEU A 18 4.30 -2.61 -2.83
C LEU A 18 4.81 -1.27 -3.36
N VAL A 19 3.96 -0.26 -3.24
CA VAL A 19 4.34 1.15 -3.43
C VAL A 19 4.26 1.88 -2.11
N ILE A 20 5.13 2.88 -1.95
CA ILE A 20 5.21 3.71 -0.75
C ILE A 20 4.61 5.07 -1.10
N ALA A 21 3.72 5.58 -0.24
CA ALA A 21 3.07 6.87 -0.42
C ALA A 21 3.18 7.72 0.85
N HIS A 22 4.04 8.74 0.81
CA HIS A 22 4.17 9.74 1.86
C HIS A 22 4.89 11.00 1.33
N HIS A 23 4.93 12.05 2.14
CA HIS A 23 5.64 13.27 1.76
C HIS A 23 7.16 12.99 1.66
N PRO A 24 7.84 13.41 0.57
CA PRO A 24 9.23 13.01 0.31
C PRO A 24 10.25 13.64 1.28
N SER A 25 9.88 14.72 1.98
CA SER A 25 10.76 15.32 3.00
C SER A 25 10.82 14.53 4.32
N LEU A 26 10.07 13.44 4.43
CA LEU A 26 9.99 12.63 5.63
C LEU A 26 10.80 11.35 5.41
N ASP A 27 11.83 11.17 6.21
CA ASP A 27 12.62 9.94 6.23
C ASP A 27 12.09 9.02 7.34
N LEU A 28 11.08 8.23 7.00
CA LEU A 28 10.29 7.42 7.95
C LEU A 28 10.58 5.92 7.83
N LEU A 29 11.16 5.52 6.70
CA LEU A 29 11.50 4.14 6.38
C LEU A 29 13.01 4.09 6.17
N ASP A 30 13.73 3.86 7.27
CA ASP A 30 15.17 3.62 7.23
C ASP A 30 15.51 2.29 6.52
N ASP A 31 16.79 2.04 6.32
CA ASP A 31 17.28 0.85 5.62
C ASP A 31 16.84 -0.45 6.29
N ASP A 32 16.76 -0.48 7.63
CA ASP A 32 16.30 -1.64 8.40
C ASP A 32 14.81 -1.90 8.17
N ALA A 33 13.98 -0.86 8.17
CA ALA A 33 12.56 -0.97 7.86
C ALA A 33 12.35 -1.45 6.42
N ARG A 34 13.10 -0.90 5.45
CA ARG A 34 13.07 -1.30 4.04
C ARG A 34 13.49 -2.76 3.86
N ALA A 35 14.51 -3.22 4.58
CA ALA A 35 14.94 -4.61 4.55
C ALA A 35 13.82 -5.54 5.05
N ARG A 36 13.20 -5.22 6.20
CA ARG A 36 12.06 -5.99 6.74
C ARG A 36 10.86 -6.01 5.81
N ILE A 37 10.57 -4.91 5.12
CA ILE A 37 9.51 -4.88 4.10
C ILE A 37 9.88 -5.80 2.93
N ASN A 38 11.12 -5.75 2.45
CA ASN A 38 11.60 -6.58 1.34
C ASN A 38 11.60 -8.10 1.65
N ASP A 39 11.63 -8.48 2.92
CA ASP A 39 11.47 -9.88 3.34
C ASP A 39 10.06 -10.42 3.05
N VAL A 40 9.05 -9.54 3.02
CA VAL A 40 7.63 -9.93 2.89
C VAL A 40 6.94 -9.39 1.64
N ALA A 41 7.44 -8.32 1.04
CA ALA A 41 6.88 -7.63 -0.14
C ALA A 41 8.01 -7.19 -1.09
N GLU A 42 7.67 -6.86 -2.33
CA GLU A 42 8.61 -6.28 -3.31
C GLU A 42 8.35 -4.78 -3.42
N ILE A 43 9.29 -3.95 -2.98
CA ILE A 43 9.19 -2.49 -3.13
C ILE A 43 9.46 -2.12 -4.60
N LEU A 44 8.44 -1.65 -5.31
CA LEU A 44 8.55 -1.30 -6.74
C LEU A 44 9.41 -0.07 -6.99
N ASP A 45 9.38 0.88 -6.06
CA ASP A 45 10.20 2.09 -6.08
C ASP A 45 10.53 2.50 -4.64
N PRO A 46 11.81 2.62 -4.28
CA PRO A 46 12.19 3.07 -2.94
C PRO A 46 11.83 4.54 -2.69
N GLU A 47 11.64 5.35 -3.72
CA GLU A 47 11.26 6.76 -3.60
C GLU A 47 9.73 6.87 -3.46
N PRO A 48 9.21 7.47 -2.36
CA PRO A 48 7.78 7.57 -2.13
C PRO A 48 7.05 8.38 -3.21
N ILE A 49 5.79 8.05 -3.41
CA ILE A 49 4.85 8.87 -4.17
C ILE A 49 4.27 9.92 -3.23
N GLY A 50 4.73 11.17 -3.35
CA GLY A 50 4.23 12.31 -2.58
C GLY A 50 2.97 12.95 -3.14
N SER A 51 2.61 12.66 -4.40
CA SER A 51 1.41 13.13 -5.07
C SER A 51 0.95 12.10 -6.10
N TRP A 52 -0.36 11.88 -6.20
CA TRP A 52 -0.93 10.99 -7.21
C TRP A 52 -0.78 11.51 -8.66
N THR A 53 -0.40 12.79 -8.82
CA THR A 53 -0.07 13.39 -10.11
C THR A 53 1.41 13.20 -10.51
N ASP A 54 2.21 12.52 -9.69
CA ASP A 54 3.58 12.14 -10.05
C ASP A 54 3.57 11.30 -11.35
N PRO A 55 4.42 11.61 -12.34
CA PRO A 55 4.52 10.82 -13.58
C PRO A 55 4.77 9.33 -13.36
N ARG A 56 5.38 8.93 -12.23
CA ARG A 56 5.63 7.53 -11.87
C ARG A 56 4.39 6.83 -11.35
N ALA A 57 3.40 7.57 -10.82
CA ALA A 57 2.29 7.00 -10.08
C ALA A 57 1.43 6.05 -10.92
N ASP A 58 1.18 6.36 -12.20
CA ASP A 58 0.39 5.49 -13.08
C ASP A 58 1.03 4.12 -13.25
N ARG A 59 2.32 4.11 -13.61
CA ARG A 59 3.09 2.88 -13.80
C ARG A 59 3.18 2.07 -12.50
N LEU A 60 3.48 2.74 -11.39
CA LEU A 60 3.67 2.07 -10.11
C LEU A 60 2.36 1.51 -9.56
N LEU A 61 1.25 2.26 -9.63
CA LEU A 61 -0.05 1.80 -9.17
C LEU A 61 -0.56 0.63 -10.02
N ALA A 62 -0.40 0.68 -11.34
CA ALA A 62 -0.83 -0.40 -12.23
C ALA A 62 -0.17 -1.76 -11.91
N GLU A 63 0.99 -1.74 -11.24
CA GLU A 63 1.74 -2.91 -10.81
C GLU A 63 1.54 -3.27 -9.33
N ALA A 64 0.97 -2.35 -8.54
CA ALA A 64 0.88 -2.46 -7.09
C ALA A 64 -0.28 -3.36 -6.64
N GLU A 65 0.04 -4.26 -5.72
CA GLU A 65 -0.92 -5.07 -4.96
C GLU A 65 -1.13 -4.48 -3.55
N VAL A 66 -0.15 -3.72 -3.06
CA VAL A 66 -0.16 -3.07 -1.74
C VAL A 66 0.25 -1.61 -1.85
N ILE A 67 -0.49 -0.73 -1.20
CA ILE A 67 -0.13 0.68 -1.01
C ILE A 67 0.21 0.88 0.47
N LEU A 68 1.48 1.20 0.76
CA LEU A 68 1.94 1.55 2.10
C LEU A 68 1.94 3.07 2.27
N GLY A 69 0.96 3.58 2.99
CA GLY A 69 0.85 4.99 3.33
C GLY A 69 1.55 5.34 4.65
N HIS A 70 2.08 6.55 4.77
CA HIS A 70 2.55 7.12 6.03
C HIS A 70 2.15 8.60 6.14
N TRP A 71 2.59 9.31 7.18
CA TRP A 71 2.40 10.77 7.31
C TRP A 71 2.69 11.53 6.01
N GLY A 72 1.77 12.41 5.63
CA GLY A 72 1.90 13.15 4.37
C GLY A 72 1.57 12.32 3.12
N CYS A 73 0.99 11.11 3.28
CA CYS A 73 0.38 10.38 2.18
C CYS A 73 -0.68 11.27 1.51
N PRO A 74 -0.62 11.44 0.18
CA PRO A 74 -1.70 12.10 -0.54
C PRO A 74 -3.01 11.36 -0.32
N ARG A 75 -4.12 12.10 -0.29
CA ARG A 75 -5.46 11.55 0.01
C ARG A 75 -5.79 10.44 -0.98
N LEU A 76 -6.10 9.25 -0.47
CA LEU A 76 -6.51 8.09 -1.26
C LEU A 76 -8.00 8.21 -1.58
N ASP A 77 -8.34 8.16 -2.86
CA ASP A 77 -9.72 8.14 -3.35
C ASP A 77 -9.94 6.98 -4.33
N ALA A 78 -11.21 6.74 -4.69
CA ALA A 78 -11.58 5.64 -5.59
C ALA A 78 -10.89 5.72 -6.96
N SER A 79 -10.52 6.91 -7.45
CA SER A 79 -9.81 7.06 -8.73
C SER A 79 -8.37 6.57 -8.64
N VAL A 80 -7.73 6.73 -7.49
CA VAL A 80 -6.39 6.19 -7.23
C VAL A 80 -6.45 4.67 -7.10
N VAL A 81 -7.45 4.14 -6.38
CA VAL A 81 -7.66 2.69 -6.27
C VAL A 81 -7.88 2.06 -7.64
N ALA A 82 -8.68 2.69 -8.51
CA ALA A 82 -8.94 2.21 -9.87
C ALA A 82 -7.72 2.24 -10.81
N ARG A 83 -6.65 2.98 -10.46
CA ARG A 83 -5.37 2.93 -11.21
C ARG A 83 -4.55 1.70 -10.85
N ALA A 84 -4.79 1.12 -9.68
CA ALA A 84 -4.21 -0.15 -9.34
C ALA A 84 -5.02 -1.30 -9.94
N ALA A 85 -4.32 -2.27 -10.53
CA ALA A 85 -4.98 -3.35 -11.25
C ALA A 85 -5.76 -4.28 -10.31
N ASP A 86 -5.25 -4.51 -9.10
CA ASP A 86 -5.88 -5.34 -8.06
C ASP A 86 -5.28 -5.02 -6.66
N PRO A 87 -5.54 -3.83 -6.09
CA PRO A 87 -4.96 -3.45 -4.81
C PRO A 87 -5.63 -4.21 -3.66
N GLY A 88 -5.00 -5.30 -3.21
CA GLY A 88 -5.52 -6.10 -2.09
C GLY A 88 -5.42 -5.42 -0.72
N LEU A 89 -4.59 -4.38 -0.57
CA LEU A 89 -4.33 -3.74 0.72
C LEU A 89 -3.84 -2.27 0.61
N PHE A 90 -4.46 -1.39 1.39
CA PHE A 90 -3.88 -0.13 1.85
C PHE A 90 -3.52 -0.24 3.33
N ALA A 91 -2.21 -0.18 3.62
CA ALA A 91 -1.69 -0.20 4.98
C ALA A 91 -1.17 1.19 5.34
N TYR A 92 -1.72 1.82 6.36
CA TYR A 92 -1.29 3.13 6.83
C TYR A 92 -0.45 2.99 8.10
N ALA A 93 0.87 3.10 7.97
CA ALA A 93 1.84 2.90 9.06
C ALA A 93 2.01 4.13 9.96
N ALA A 94 0.94 4.92 10.11
CA ALA A 94 0.89 6.12 10.93
C ALA A 94 -0.44 6.13 11.71
N GLY A 95 -0.68 7.20 12.49
CA GLY A 95 -1.78 7.25 13.46
C GLY A 95 -3.17 6.87 12.92
N THR A 96 -3.91 7.82 12.36
CA THR A 96 -5.30 7.58 11.91
C THR A 96 -5.45 7.76 10.41
N VAL A 97 -6.23 6.89 9.77
CA VAL A 97 -6.57 6.94 8.33
C VAL A 97 -7.70 7.89 7.98
N LYS A 98 -8.45 8.41 8.96
CA LYS A 98 -9.74 9.11 8.73
C LYS A 98 -9.62 10.35 7.82
N ALA A 99 -8.47 11.03 7.83
CA ALA A 99 -8.22 12.19 6.97
C ALA A 99 -7.54 11.82 5.64
N THR A 100 -6.97 10.62 5.56
CA THR A 100 -6.14 10.17 4.43
C THR A 100 -6.96 9.38 3.42
N VAL A 101 -8.02 8.69 3.85
CA VAL A 101 -8.86 7.84 2.99
C VAL A 101 -10.22 8.51 2.77
N ASP A 102 -10.60 8.68 1.51
CA ASP A 102 -11.96 9.10 1.14
C ASP A 102 -12.99 8.02 1.53
N PRO A 103 -14.15 8.39 2.11
CA PRO A 103 -15.20 7.43 2.47
C PRO A 103 -15.59 6.45 1.34
N ASP A 104 -15.56 6.89 0.09
CA ASP A 104 -15.97 6.05 -1.06
C ASP A 104 -14.98 4.91 -1.32
N VAL A 105 -13.76 4.97 -0.76
CA VAL A 105 -12.76 3.90 -0.86
C VAL A 105 -13.16 2.67 -0.06
N PHE A 106 -13.96 2.82 1.00
CA PHE A 106 -14.43 1.66 1.78
C PHE A 106 -15.41 0.76 1.01
N ASP A 107 -15.99 1.27 -0.08
CA ASP A 107 -16.85 0.50 -0.99
C ASP A 107 -16.05 -0.17 -2.14
N CYS A 108 -14.75 0.12 -2.25
CA CYS A 108 -13.86 -0.55 -3.21
C CYS A 108 -13.41 -1.92 -2.68
N ASP A 109 -12.99 -2.82 -3.57
CA ASP A 109 -12.44 -4.13 -3.19
C ASP A 109 -10.98 -4.02 -2.70
N ILE A 110 -10.78 -3.30 -1.60
CA ILE A 110 -9.47 -3.05 -0.98
C ILE A 110 -9.58 -3.17 0.54
N ARG A 111 -8.62 -3.86 1.16
CA ARG A 111 -8.53 -3.92 2.63
C ARG A 111 -7.81 -2.69 3.14
N ILE A 112 -8.26 -2.16 4.27
CA ILE A 112 -7.66 -0.97 4.88
C ILE A 112 -7.26 -1.29 6.32
N THR A 113 -6.02 -0.98 6.67
CA THR A 113 -5.52 -1.11 8.04
C THR A 113 -4.67 0.10 8.42
N SER A 114 -4.57 0.37 9.71
CA SER A 114 -3.73 1.43 10.28
C SER A 114 -3.10 0.99 11.59
N GLY A 115 -1.86 1.39 11.86
CA GLY A 115 -1.14 1.04 13.08
C GLY A 115 0.23 1.69 13.20
#